data_AF-A0AAD9NXQ8-F1
#
_entry.id   AF-A0AAD9NXQ8-F1
#
_cell.length_a   1.000
_cell.length_b   1.000
_cell.length_c   1.000
_cell.angle_alpha   90.00
_cell.angle_beta   90.00
_cell.angle_gamma   90.00
#
_symmetry.space_group_name_H-M   'P 1'
#
loop_
_entity.id
_entity.type
_entity.pdbx_description
1 polymer ?
#
loop_
_entity_poly.entity_id
_entity_poly.type
_entity_poly.pdbx_seq_one_letter_code
_entity_poly.pdbx_strand_id
1 'polypeptide(L)'
;MDSSDELVDCSAVIDSIRTQCLARGISGIKGLAVLFRRLDTDFSKAVILSEFVDGLSQYGVQLSTDDLHRVFHYLDKNRSGTVDFREFLLELAAPMPQCRVDVVNEAFNKMDVNKDGRIQMDDLKVTYHEHAERHPKYLSGEWDLETVLRSFLDTFDNPNDRDGVVTREEFLTYYAGVSCTIDDDCYFDLLMRSSWGLPEKRTATRGT
;
A
#
# COMPACT_ATOMS: atom_id res chain seq x y z
N MET A 1 22.24 -15.00 -11.42
CA MET A 1 21.27 -15.68 -12.29
C MET A 1 20.23 -16.31 -11.36
N ASP A 2 19.07 -15.74 -11.09
CA ASP A 2 18.48 -14.50 -11.60
C ASP A 2 17.26 -14.13 -10.74
N SER A 3 17.48 -13.61 -9.53
CA SER A 3 16.38 -13.14 -8.69
C SER A 3 15.67 -11.92 -9.30
N SER A 4 16.29 -11.26 -10.28
CA SER A 4 15.74 -10.14 -11.03
C SER A 4 14.75 -10.62 -12.10
N ASP A 5 15.09 -11.65 -12.87
CA ASP A 5 14.23 -12.19 -13.94
C ASP A 5 12.99 -12.92 -13.38
N GLU A 6 13.08 -13.59 -12.23
CA GLU A 6 11.90 -14.20 -11.57
C GLU A 6 10.89 -13.15 -11.08
N LEU A 7 11.37 -11.98 -10.62
CA LEU A 7 10.51 -10.87 -10.18
C LEU A 7 9.81 -10.18 -11.36
N VAL A 8 10.49 -10.08 -12.51
CA VAL A 8 9.93 -9.50 -13.74
C VAL A 8 8.83 -10.39 -14.33
N ASP A 9 8.98 -11.72 -14.23
CA ASP A 9 7.96 -12.69 -14.68
C ASP A 9 6.68 -12.60 -13.82
N CYS A 10 6.83 -12.57 -12.49
CA CYS A 10 5.68 -12.52 -11.57
C CYS A 10 4.85 -11.23 -11.73
N SER A 11 5.49 -10.08 -11.93
CA SER A 11 4.79 -8.81 -12.17
C SER A 11 3.93 -8.87 -13.42
N ALA A 12 4.43 -9.46 -14.52
CA ALA A 12 3.68 -9.59 -15.76
C ALA A 12 2.46 -10.51 -15.60
N VAL A 13 2.60 -11.59 -14.82
CA VAL A 13 1.48 -12.50 -14.51
C VAL A 13 0.43 -11.80 -13.65
N ILE A 14 0.83 -11.03 -12.63
CA ILE A 14 -0.10 -10.25 -11.80
C ILE A 14 -0.85 -9.21 -12.64
N ASP A 15 -0.14 -8.52 -13.54
CA ASP A 15 -0.75 -7.58 -14.49
C ASP A 15 -1.77 -8.28 -15.41
N SER A 16 -1.49 -9.51 -15.83
CA SER A 16 -2.42 -10.34 -16.58
C SER A 16 -3.66 -10.69 -15.75
N ILE A 17 -3.50 -11.12 -14.50
CA ILE A 17 -4.63 -11.38 -13.58
C ILE A 17 -5.46 -10.11 -13.43
N ARG A 18 -4.81 -8.97 -13.16
CA ARG A 18 -5.47 -7.68 -12.98
C ARG A 18 -6.27 -7.27 -14.22
N THR A 19 -5.67 -7.39 -15.40
CA THR A 19 -6.32 -7.09 -16.69
C THR A 19 -7.54 -7.99 -16.91
N GLN A 20 -7.40 -9.28 -16.60
CA GLN A 20 -8.48 -10.26 -16.72
C GLN A 20 -9.62 -10.02 -15.71
N CYS A 21 -9.30 -9.55 -14.50
CA CYS A 21 -10.29 -9.12 -13.50
C CYS A 21 -11.01 -7.85 -13.97
N LEU A 22 -10.28 -6.84 -14.45
CA LEU A 22 -10.84 -5.59 -14.98
C LEU A 22 -11.77 -5.85 -16.17
N ALA A 23 -11.37 -6.70 -17.12
CA ALA A 23 -12.18 -7.07 -18.28
C ALA A 23 -13.53 -7.74 -17.89
N ARG A 24 -13.60 -8.33 -16.69
CA ARG A 24 -14.79 -8.98 -16.14
C ARG A 24 -15.62 -8.07 -15.23
N GLY A 25 -15.26 -6.79 -15.13
CA GLY A 25 -15.99 -5.81 -14.33
C GLY A 25 -15.59 -5.78 -12.85
N ILE A 26 -14.51 -6.46 -12.46
CA ILE A 26 -13.89 -6.24 -11.15
C ILE A 26 -13.12 -4.93 -11.23
N SER A 27 -13.71 -3.86 -10.74
CA SER A 27 -13.06 -2.56 -10.61
C SER A 27 -13.02 -2.11 -9.15
N GLY A 28 -11.89 -1.52 -8.77
CA GLY A 28 -11.65 -0.98 -7.43
C GLY A 28 -11.65 -2.03 -6.32
N ILE A 29 -11.52 -1.54 -5.09
CA ILE A 29 -11.42 -2.38 -3.89
C ILE A 29 -12.66 -3.26 -3.67
N LYS A 30 -13.85 -2.78 -4.05
CA LYS A 30 -15.11 -3.54 -3.91
C LYS A 30 -15.12 -4.76 -4.81
N GLY A 31 -14.67 -4.64 -6.06
CA GLY A 31 -14.58 -5.77 -6.98
C GLY A 31 -13.58 -6.81 -6.49
N LEU A 32 -12.40 -6.36 -6.01
CA LEU A 32 -11.39 -7.25 -5.45
C LEU A 32 -11.85 -7.92 -4.15
N ALA A 33 -12.61 -7.21 -3.30
CA ALA A 33 -13.24 -7.79 -2.11
C ALA A 33 -14.26 -8.88 -2.44
N VAL A 34 -15.04 -8.70 -3.51
CA VAL A 34 -15.97 -9.73 -4.00
C VAL A 34 -15.21 -10.92 -4.57
N LEU A 35 -14.12 -10.70 -5.29
CA LEU A 35 -13.25 -11.78 -5.77
C LEU A 35 -12.67 -12.56 -4.60
N PHE A 36 -12.00 -11.90 -3.65
CA PHE A 36 -11.39 -12.54 -2.49
C PHE A 36 -12.39 -13.39 -1.71
N ARG A 37 -13.60 -12.87 -1.46
CA ARG A 37 -14.67 -13.63 -0.79
C ARG A 37 -15.10 -14.88 -1.55
N ARG A 38 -14.96 -14.90 -2.88
CA ARG A 38 -15.27 -16.08 -3.69
C ARG A 38 -14.12 -17.09 -3.70
N LEU A 39 -12.88 -16.62 -3.54
CA LEU A 39 -11.70 -17.49 -3.39
C LEU A 39 -11.71 -18.17 -2.02
N ASP A 40 -11.99 -17.41 -0.96
CA ASP A 40 -12.08 -17.87 0.44
C ASP A 40 -13.35 -18.72 0.66
N THR A 41 -13.27 -20.01 0.34
CA THR A 41 -14.43 -20.92 0.35
C THR A 41 -14.81 -21.36 1.76
N ASP A 42 -13.84 -21.42 2.67
CA ASP A 42 -14.04 -21.80 4.06
C ASP A 42 -14.28 -20.61 5.00
N PHE A 43 -14.24 -19.38 4.48
CA PHE A 43 -14.39 -18.12 5.22
C PHE A 43 -13.34 -17.93 6.32
N SER A 44 -12.15 -18.51 6.15
CA SER A 44 -11.02 -18.35 7.07
C SER A 44 -10.42 -16.95 7.03
N LYS A 45 -10.82 -16.11 6.05
CA LYS A 45 -10.25 -14.78 5.75
C LYS A 45 -8.82 -14.82 5.22
N ALA A 46 -8.35 -16.01 4.84
CA ALA A 46 -7.06 -16.23 4.23
C ALA A 46 -7.24 -17.26 3.12
N VAL A 47 -6.60 -17.04 1.97
CA VAL A 47 -6.75 -17.93 0.81
C VAL A 47 -5.56 -18.88 0.78
N ILE A 48 -5.82 -20.19 0.83
CA ILE A 48 -4.77 -21.19 0.60
C ILE A 48 -4.54 -21.39 -0.90
N LEU A 49 -3.41 -21.96 -1.27
CA LEU A 49 -3.02 -22.16 -2.66
C LEU A 49 -4.07 -22.93 -3.49
N SER A 50 -4.69 -23.97 -2.94
CA SER A 50 -5.73 -24.73 -3.65
C SER A 50 -6.96 -23.88 -3.93
N GLU A 51 -7.37 -23.04 -2.98
CA GLU A 51 -8.48 -22.10 -3.14
C GLU A 51 -8.16 -21.00 -4.16
N PHE A 52 -6.91 -20.52 -4.17
CA PHE A 52 -6.45 -19.54 -5.14
C PHE A 52 -6.51 -20.10 -6.58
N VAL A 53 -6.02 -21.33 -6.78
CA VAL A 53 -6.03 -22.01 -8.09
C VAL A 53 -7.46 -22.27 -8.55
N ASP A 54 -8.28 -22.88 -7.68
CA ASP A 54 -9.66 -23.24 -8.01
C ASP A 54 -10.50 -21.98 -8.28
N GLY A 55 -10.36 -20.96 -7.45
CA GLY A 55 -11.14 -19.75 -7.55
C GLY A 55 -10.78 -18.88 -8.76
N LEU A 56 -9.50 -18.77 -9.13
CA LEU A 56 -9.08 -18.08 -10.37
C LEU A 56 -9.52 -18.85 -11.62
N SER A 57 -9.43 -20.19 -11.60
CA SER A 57 -9.93 -21.05 -12.68
C SER A 57 -11.44 -20.89 -12.89
N GLN A 58 -12.23 -20.89 -11.81
CA GLN A 58 -13.68 -20.64 -11.85
C GLN A 58 -14.03 -19.23 -12.34
N TYR A 59 -13.17 -18.25 -12.06
CA TYR A 59 -13.33 -16.89 -12.58
C TYR A 59 -12.94 -16.76 -14.06
N GLY A 60 -12.42 -17.84 -14.66
CA GLY A 60 -12.00 -17.94 -16.05
C GLY A 60 -10.63 -17.32 -16.32
N VAL A 61 -9.81 -17.09 -15.28
CA VAL A 61 -8.43 -16.66 -15.46
C VAL A 61 -7.62 -17.84 -15.95
N GLN A 62 -7.09 -17.75 -17.18
CA GLN A 62 -6.32 -18.83 -17.78
C GLN A 62 -4.83 -18.59 -17.57
N LEU A 63 -4.27 -19.27 -16.57
CA LEU A 63 -2.84 -19.28 -16.27
C LEU A 63 -2.38 -20.73 -16.08
N SER A 64 -1.09 -20.98 -16.28
CA SER A 64 -0.52 -22.29 -15.98
C SER A 64 -0.47 -22.52 -14.47
N THR A 65 -0.50 -23.78 -14.05
CA THR A 65 -0.38 -24.13 -12.63
C THR A 65 0.91 -23.57 -12.04
N ASP A 66 2.03 -23.64 -12.77
CA ASP A 66 3.32 -23.11 -12.33
C ASP A 66 3.29 -21.58 -12.13
N ASP A 67 2.58 -20.84 -12.98
CA ASP A 67 2.41 -19.39 -12.80
C ASP A 67 1.54 -19.07 -11.59
N LEU A 68 0.48 -19.85 -11.34
CA LEU A 68 -0.37 -19.70 -10.16
C LEU A 68 0.40 -19.96 -8.85
N HIS A 69 1.25 -20.99 -8.83
CA HIS A 69 2.14 -21.26 -7.70
C HIS A 69 3.13 -20.12 -7.46
N ARG A 70 3.74 -19.59 -8.55
CA ARG A 70 4.68 -18.48 -8.47
C ARG A 70 4.03 -17.20 -7.96
N VAL A 71 2.86 -16.85 -8.50
CA VAL A 71 2.08 -15.69 -8.03
C VAL A 71 1.67 -15.87 -6.58
N PHE A 72 1.16 -17.04 -6.19
CA PHE A 72 0.78 -17.28 -4.80
C PHE A 72 1.95 -17.07 -3.84
N HIS A 73 3.13 -17.60 -4.18
CA HIS A 73 4.33 -17.39 -3.37
C HIS A 73 4.79 -15.93 -3.34
N TYR A 74 4.56 -15.19 -4.42
CA TYR A 74 4.85 -13.77 -4.49
C TYR A 74 3.88 -12.92 -3.64
N LEU A 75 2.61 -13.33 -3.57
CA LEU A 75 1.57 -12.70 -2.74
C LEU A 75 1.78 -12.97 -1.24
N ASP A 76 2.18 -14.18 -0.86
CA ASP A 76 2.45 -14.61 0.52
C ASP A 76 3.77 -14.04 1.05
N LYS A 77 3.81 -12.72 1.31
CA LYS A 77 5.01 -12.00 1.77
C LYS A 77 5.49 -12.49 3.13
N ASN A 78 4.55 -12.77 4.03
CA ASN A 78 4.87 -13.22 5.37
C ASN A 78 5.22 -14.73 5.44
N ARG A 79 5.11 -15.45 4.31
CA ARG A 79 5.38 -16.90 4.18
C ARG A 79 4.55 -17.72 5.16
N SER A 80 3.32 -17.30 5.43
CA SER A 80 2.38 -18.00 6.29
C SER A 80 1.82 -19.26 5.64
N GLY A 81 1.99 -19.41 4.32
CA GLY A 81 1.36 -20.46 3.51
C GLY A 81 -0.07 -20.11 3.10
N THR A 82 -0.52 -18.89 3.43
CA THR A 82 -1.85 -18.36 3.12
C THR A 82 -1.72 -16.91 2.66
N VAL A 83 -2.61 -16.45 1.77
CA VAL A 83 -2.66 -15.04 1.35
C VAL A 83 -3.82 -14.37 2.03
N ASP A 84 -3.56 -13.40 2.90
CA ASP A 84 -4.62 -12.65 3.55
C ASP A 84 -5.21 -11.56 2.63
N PHE A 85 -6.33 -10.96 3.05
CA PHE A 85 -7.02 -9.96 2.24
C PHE A 85 -6.16 -8.71 1.96
N ARG A 86 -5.26 -8.33 2.89
CA ARG A 86 -4.38 -7.18 2.72
C ARG A 86 -3.28 -7.48 1.70
N GLU A 87 -2.64 -8.64 1.82
CA GLU A 87 -1.63 -9.12 0.86
C GLU A 87 -2.22 -9.24 -0.55
N PHE A 88 -3.43 -9.82 -0.64
CA PHE A 88 -4.17 -9.91 -1.89
C PHE A 88 -4.45 -8.53 -2.49
N LEU A 89 -4.95 -7.58 -1.70
CA LEU A 89 -5.26 -6.24 -2.18
C LEU A 89 -4.03 -5.45 -2.59
N LEU A 90 -2.96 -5.48 -1.82
CA LEU A 90 -1.77 -4.66 -2.10
C LEU A 90 -1.16 -4.97 -3.47
N GLU A 91 -1.15 -6.25 -3.85
CA GLU A 91 -0.50 -6.70 -5.07
C GLU A 91 -1.45 -6.70 -6.29
N LEU A 92 -2.74 -7.05 -6.08
CA LEU A 92 -3.72 -7.10 -7.17
C LEU A 92 -4.44 -5.77 -7.42
N ALA A 93 -4.39 -4.81 -6.47
CA ALA A 93 -4.89 -3.47 -6.72
C ALA A 93 -4.18 -2.82 -7.90
N ALA A 94 -4.89 -1.93 -8.59
CA ALA A 94 -4.29 -1.15 -9.65
C ALA A 94 -3.18 -0.25 -9.08
N PRO A 95 -2.08 -0.05 -9.83
CA PRO A 95 -1.08 0.94 -9.48
C PRO A 95 -1.75 2.29 -9.21
N MET A 96 -1.32 2.94 -8.14
CA MET A 96 -1.83 4.26 -7.76
C MET A 96 -1.64 5.25 -8.91
N PRO A 97 -2.68 6.01 -9.31
CA PRO A 97 -2.55 6.95 -10.43
C PRO A 97 -1.49 8.02 -10.12
N GLN A 98 -0.81 8.49 -11.16
CA GLN A 98 0.34 9.39 -11.00
C GLN A 98 0.02 10.65 -10.21
N CYS A 99 -1.20 11.21 -10.36
CA CYS A 99 -1.64 12.37 -9.58
C CYS A 99 -1.58 12.14 -8.06
N ARG A 100 -1.92 10.94 -7.60
CA ARG A 100 -1.86 10.53 -6.19
C ARG A 100 -0.42 10.22 -5.76
N VAL A 101 0.35 9.57 -6.63
CA VAL A 101 1.80 9.35 -6.40
C VAL A 101 2.52 10.69 -6.20
N ASP A 102 2.20 11.70 -7.01
CA ASP A 102 2.84 13.02 -6.94
C ASP A 102 2.59 13.71 -5.59
N VAL A 103 1.35 13.71 -5.09
CA VAL A 103 1.04 14.33 -3.78
C VAL A 103 1.63 13.56 -2.60
N VAL A 104 1.72 12.23 -2.70
CA VAL A 104 2.43 11.40 -1.70
C VAL A 104 3.92 11.72 -1.68
N ASN A 105 4.53 11.88 -2.86
CA ASN A 105 5.93 12.30 -2.97
C ASN A 105 6.15 13.74 -2.47
N GLU A 106 5.21 14.66 -2.72
CA GLU A 106 5.24 16.02 -2.14
C GLU A 106 5.25 15.96 -0.61
N ALA A 107 4.42 15.08 0.00
CA ALA A 107 4.41 14.85 1.43
C ALA A 107 5.73 14.25 1.94
N PHE A 108 6.24 13.21 1.28
CA PHE A 108 7.51 12.58 1.64
C PHE A 108 8.67 13.59 1.63
N ASN A 109 8.80 14.37 0.55
CA ASN A 109 9.87 15.36 0.40
C ASN A 109 9.79 16.50 1.43
N LYS A 110 8.61 16.75 2.01
CA LYS A 110 8.47 17.72 3.09
C LYS A 110 8.94 17.15 4.43
N MET A 111 8.71 15.86 4.65
CA MET A 111 9.11 15.16 5.86
C MET A 111 10.59 14.83 5.88
N ASP A 112 11.18 14.50 4.72
CA ASP A 112 12.61 14.25 4.52
C ASP A 112 13.40 15.57 4.53
N VAL A 113 13.79 16.04 5.72
CA VAL A 113 14.47 17.32 5.93
C VAL A 113 15.91 17.26 5.43
N ASN A 114 16.59 16.16 5.72
CA ASN A 114 18.00 15.96 5.36
C ASN A 114 18.18 15.59 3.87
N LYS A 115 17.10 15.22 3.17
CA LYS A 115 17.05 14.82 1.75
C LYS A 115 17.88 13.59 1.43
N ASP A 116 18.01 12.67 2.38
CA ASP A 116 18.71 11.40 2.18
C ASP A 116 17.81 10.31 1.57
N GLY A 117 16.53 10.62 1.36
CA GLY A 117 15.54 9.71 0.80
C GLY A 117 14.93 8.76 1.82
N ARG A 118 15.14 8.99 3.12
CA ARG A 118 14.65 8.18 4.23
C ARG A 118 14.06 9.09 5.31
N ILE A 119 12.88 8.77 5.81
CA ILE A 119 12.31 9.50 6.94
C ILE A 119 12.78 8.80 8.21
N GLN A 120 13.59 9.51 9.00
CA GLN A 120 14.12 9.01 10.26
C GLN A 120 13.59 9.81 11.45
N MET A 121 13.94 9.33 12.64
CA MET A 121 13.53 9.94 13.90
C MET A 121 14.02 11.39 14.02
N ASP A 122 15.18 11.71 13.44
CA ASP A 122 15.74 13.06 13.46
C ASP A 122 14.96 14.03 12.58
N ASP A 123 14.43 13.59 11.43
CA ASP A 123 13.58 14.43 10.58
C ASP A 123 12.24 14.73 11.24
N LEU A 124 11.65 13.73 11.90
CA LEU A 124 10.41 13.87 12.66
C LEU A 124 10.54 14.76 13.88
N LYS A 125 11.70 14.77 14.55
CA LYS A 125 11.98 15.70 15.64
C LYS A 125 11.91 17.17 15.19
N VAL A 126 12.14 17.45 13.91
CA VAL A 126 12.06 18.81 13.37
C VAL A 126 10.65 19.12 12.86
N THR A 127 10.04 18.19 12.13
CA THR A 127 8.79 18.42 11.39
C THR A 127 7.52 18.09 12.20
N TYR A 128 7.61 17.16 13.15
CA TYR A 128 6.46 16.58 13.86
C TYR A 128 6.47 16.85 15.38
N HIS A 129 7.44 17.59 15.89
CA HIS A 129 7.58 17.91 17.32
C HIS A 129 6.29 18.48 17.92
N GLU A 130 5.72 19.52 17.30
CA GLU A 130 4.50 20.18 17.81
C GLU A 130 3.28 19.25 17.84
N HIS A 131 3.22 18.27 16.93
CA HIS A 131 2.15 17.29 16.89
C HIS A 131 2.36 16.20 17.95
N ALA A 132 3.60 15.77 18.17
CA ALA A 132 3.94 14.79 19.18
C ALA A 132 3.69 15.31 20.61
N GLU A 133 3.93 16.61 20.88
CA GLU A 133 3.62 17.24 22.17
C GLU A 133 2.11 17.28 22.48
N ARG A 134 1.27 17.31 21.43
CA ARG A 134 -0.20 17.28 21.57
C ARG A 134 -0.75 15.86 21.71
N HIS A 135 0.10 14.83 21.62
CA HIS A 135 -0.34 13.45 21.69
C HIS A 135 -0.89 13.13 23.10
N PRO A 136 -2.09 12.52 23.24
CA PRO A 136 -2.69 12.26 24.54
C PRO A 136 -1.80 11.47 25.51
N LYS A 137 -1.00 10.53 25.00
CA LYS A 137 -0.07 9.73 25.80
C LYS A 137 1.22 10.47 26.20
N TYR A 138 1.59 11.50 25.45
CA TYR A 138 2.67 12.39 25.85
C TYR A 138 2.19 13.32 26.96
N LEU A 139 0.99 13.89 26.80
CA LEU A 139 0.35 14.76 27.80
C LEU A 139 0.03 14.03 29.11
N SER A 140 -0.29 12.73 29.05
CA SER A 140 -0.48 11.91 30.25
C SER A 140 0.83 11.54 30.96
N GLY A 141 1.99 11.81 30.33
CA GLY A 141 3.30 11.41 30.83
C GLY A 141 3.59 9.90 30.72
N GLU A 142 2.74 9.15 30.01
CA GLU A 142 2.94 7.71 29.79
C GLU A 142 4.06 7.46 28.78
N TRP A 143 4.15 8.29 27.75
CA TRP A 143 5.14 8.20 26.68
C TRP A 143 6.05 9.42 26.66
N ASP A 144 7.33 9.20 26.36
CA ASP A 144 8.25 10.28 26.01
C ASP A 144 8.12 10.65 24.53
N LEU A 145 8.79 11.74 24.14
CA LEU A 145 8.75 12.25 22.77
C LEU A 145 9.24 11.20 21.76
N GLU A 146 10.34 10.51 22.08
CA GLU A 146 10.92 9.51 21.18
C GLU A 146 9.99 8.30 20.98
N THR A 147 9.27 7.87 22.01
CA THR A 147 8.28 6.78 21.92
C THR A 147 7.10 7.17 21.03
N VAL A 148 6.62 8.42 21.12
CA VAL A 148 5.55 8.93 20.24
C VAL A 148 6.03 8.94 18.79
N LEU A 149 7.22 9.48 18.54
CA LEU A 149 7.77 9.57 17.19
C LEU A 149 8.06 8.18 16.60
N ARG A 150 8.58 7.25 17.39
CA ARG A 150 8.79 5.86 16.97
C ARG A 150 7.47 5.16 16.65
N SER A 151 6.48 5.29 17.53
CA SER A 151 5.15 4.72 17.26
C SER A 151 4.52 5.30 16.01
N PHE A 152 4.84 6.53 15.63
CA PHE A 152 4.40 7.14 14.38
C PHE A 152 5.14 6.55 13.17
N LEU A 153 6.47 6.39 13.22
CA LEU A 153 7.23 5.72 12.17
C LEU A 153 6.74 4.29 11.93
N ASP A 154 6.49 3.54 13.00
CA ASP A 154 5.95 2.18 12.96
C ASP A 154 4.62 2.07 12.20
N THR A 155 3.89 3.18 12.01
CA THR A 155 2.65 3.16 11.22
C THR A 155 2.88 3.09 9.72
N PHE A 156 4.01 3.62 9.25
CA PHE A 156 4.40 3.63 7.83
C PHE A 156 5.41 2.55 7.50
N ASP A 157 6.19 2.13 8.50
CA ASP A 157 7.21 1.10 8.39
C ASP A 157 6.60 -0.25 7.99
N ASN A 158 7.40 -1.07 7.31
CA ASN A 158 6.98 -2.38 6.87
C ASN A 158 6.72 -3.28 8.10
N PRO A 159 5.55 -3.93 8.21
CA PRO A 159 5.28 -4.86 9.32
C PRO A 159 6.31 -5.99 9.43
N ASN A 160 6.94 -6.35 8.31
CA ASN A 160 7.87 -7.45 8.19
C ASN A 160 9.34 -7.04 8.40
N ASP A 161 9.64 -5.74 8.35
CA ASP A 161 10.99 -5.21 8.53
C ASP A 161 10.92 -3.85 9.24
N ARG A 162 10.77 -3.87 10.57
CA ARG A 162 10.72 -2.64 11.37
C ARG A 162 12.12 -2.17 11.69
N ASP A 163 12.76 -1.51 10.72
CA ASP A 163 14.09 -0.95 10.89
C ASP A 163 14.06 0.47 11.50
N GLY A 164 12.86 1.05 11.67
CA GLY A 164 12.66 2.39 12.19
C GLY A 164 13.03 3.48 11.18
N VAL A 165 13.11 3.15 9.90
CA VAL A 165 13.46 4.02 8.80
C VAL A 165 12.42 3.87 7.70
N VAL A 166 11.66 4.93 7.43
CA VAL A 166 10.62 4.84 6.40
C VAL A 166 11.19 5.27 5.06
N THR A 167 11.33 4.31 4.15
CA THR A 167 11.73 4.55 2.76
C THR A 167 10.58 5.13 1.94
N ARG A 168 10.90 5.70 0.77
CA ARG A 168 9.90 6.24 -0.14
C ARG A 168 8.93 5.15 -0.62
N GLU A 169 9.46 3.96 -0.87
CA GLU A 169 8.72 2.78 -1.30
C GLU A 169 7.72 2.34 -0.23
N GLU A 170 8.11 2.32 1.04
CA GLU A 170 7.22 1.98 2.17
C GLU A 170 6.13 3.02 2.37
N PHE A 171 6.49 4.30 2.31
CA PHE A 171 5.53 5.39 2.40
C PHE A 171 4.51 5.35 1.26
N LEU A 172 4.96 5.09 0.03
CA LEU A 172 4.07 4.88 -1.12
C LEU A 172 3.20 3.64 -0.96
N THR A 173 3.73 2.54 -0.44
CA THR A 173 2.99 1.30 -0.20
C THR A 173 1.89 1.49 0.84
N TYR A 174 2.18 2.19 1.93
CA TYR A 174 1.19 2.58 2.93
C TYR A 174 0.06 3.40 2.29
N TYR A 175 0.42 4.45 1.55
CA TYR A 175 -0.57 5.31 0.89
C TYR A 175 -1.27 4.67 -0.30
N ALA A 176 -0.70 3.65 -0.93
CA ALA A 176 -1.38 2.82 -1.91
C ALA A 176 -2.57 2.09 -1.25
N GLY A 177 -2.38 1.55 -0.04
CA GLY A 177 -3.46 0.96 0.76
C GLY A 177 -4.57 1.97 1.08
N VAL A 178 -4.21 3.17 1.56
CA VAL A 178 -5.18 4.25 1.82
C VAL A 178 -5.89 4.67 0.53
N SER A 179 -5.14 4.83 -0.56
CA SER A 179 -5.64 5.19 -1.89
C SER A 179 -6.68 4.19 -2.37
N CYS A 180 -6.48 2.89 -2.15
CA CYS A 180 -7.45 1.86 -2.52
C CYS A 180 -8.80 2.02 -1.81
N THR A 181 -8.85 2.68 -0.66
CA THR A 181 -10.11 2.93 0.07
C THR A 181 -10.85 4.18 -0.38
N ILE A 182 -10.21 5.01 -1.23
CA ILE A 182 -10.73 6.31 -1.66
C ILE A 182 -10.96 6.30 -3.17
N ASP A 183 -12.21 6.41 -3.58
CA ASP A 183 -12.59 6.38 -4.99
C ASP A 183 -12.25 7.70 -5.73
N ASP A 184 -12.26 8.85 -5.04
CA ASP A 184 -12.10 10.18 -5.65
C ASP A 184 -10.68 10.74 -5.50
N ASP A 185 -10.04 11.07 -6.63
CA ASP A 185 -8.67 11.58 -6.68
C ASP A 185 -8.52 12.97 -6.04
N CYS A 186 -9.51 13.85 -6.20
CA CYS A 186 -9.49 15.19 -5.62
C CYS A 186 -9.62 15.12 -4.09
N TYR A 187 -10.46 14.20 -3.59
CA TYR A 187 -10.57 13.96 -2.16
C TYR A 187 -9.28 13.37 -1.59
N PHE A 188 -8.63 12.45 -2.31
CA PHE A 188 -7.33 11.92 -1.90
C PHE A 188 -6.25 13.03 -1.84
N ASP A 189 -6.15 13.87 -2.86
CA ASP A 189 -5.20 15.01 -2.86
C ASP A 189 -5.50 15.98 -1.71
N LEU A 190 -6.77 16.33 -1.49
CA LEU A 190 -7.17 17.18 -0.38
C LEU A 190 -6.80 16.58 0.98
N LEU A 191 -7.07 15.28 1.17
CA LEU A 191 -6.72 14.55 2.39
C LEU A 191 -5.22 14.57 2.63
N MET A 192 -4.42 14.29 1.60
CA MET A 192 -2.96 14.33 1.69
C MET A 192 -2.44 15.72 2.02
N ARG A 193 -2.92 16.75 1.31
CA ARG A 193 -2.48 18.13 1.55
C ARG A 193 -2.87 18.63 2.93
N SER A 194 -4.07 18.29 3.41
CA SER A 194 -4.53 18.65 4.75
C SER A 194 -3.75 17.90 5.84
N SER A 195 -3.41 16.63 5.62
CA SER A 195 -2.74 15.80 6.62
C SER A 195 -1.28 16.23 6.82
N TRP A 196 -0.62 16.67 5.75
CA TRP A 196 0.80 17.03 5.75
C TRP A 196 1.05 18.54 5.63
N GLY A 197 0.00 19.36 5.67
CA GLY A 197 0.08 20.82 5.52
C GLY A 197 0.78 21.26 4.23
N LEU A 198 0.52 20.58 3.12
CA LEU A 198 1.05 20.93 1.81
C LEU A 198 0.31 22.15 1.23
N PRO A 199 0.96 22.99 0.40
CA PRO A 199 0.30 24.11 -0.26
C PRO A 199 -0.79 23.61 -1.21
N GLU A 200 -1.85 24.40 -1.41
CA GLU A 200 -2.91 24.08 -2.38
C GLU A 200 -2.35 24.05 -3.81
N LYS A 201 -2.72 23.01 -4.58
CA LYS A 201 -2.53 23.03 -6.03
C LYS A 201 -3.55 23.99 -6.65
N ARG A 202 -3.08 25.17 -7.06
CA ARG A 202 -3.90 26.07 -7.90
C ARG A 202 -4.17 25.34 -9.22
N THR A 203 -5.41 24.88 -9.43
CA THR A 203 -5.83 24.40 -10.73
C THR A 203 -5.76 25.58 -11.71
N ALA A 204 -4.92 25.45 -12.74
CA ALA A 204 -4.90 26.42 -13.82
C ALA A 204 -6.31 26.42 -14.43
N THR A 205 -7.06 27.49 -14.15
CA THR A 205 -8.35 27.73 -14.79
C THR A 205 -8.07 27.78 -16.28
N ARG A 206 -8.58 26.81 -17.05
CA ARG A 206 -8.60 26.91 -18.51
C ARG A 206 -9.40 28.18 -18.82
N GLY A 207 -8.68 29.23 -19.21
CA GLY A 207 -9.26 30.44 -19.75
C GLY A 207 -10.18 30.04 -20.91
N THR A 208 -11.43 30.49 -20.81
CA THR A 208 -12.42 30.43 -21.88
C THR A 208 -12.14 31.51 -22.90
#